data_AF-A0AAV5D676-F1
#
_entry.id   AF-A0AAV5D676-F1
#
_cell.length_a   1.000
_cell.length_b   1.000
_cell.length_c   1.000
_cell.angle_alpha   90.00
_cell.angle_beta   90.00
_cell.angle_gamma   90.00
#
_symmetry.space_group_name_H-M   'P 1'
#
loop_
_entity.id
_entity.type
_entity.pdbx_description
1 polymer ?
#
loop_
_entity_poly.entity_id
_entity_poly.type
_entity_poly.pdbx_seq_one_letter_code
_entity_poly.pdbx_strand_id
1 'polypeptide(L)' 'MAMSSNAAPHVVEDCLGVLQLLSDGTVLRSDFPVLPTEAFPDVPGIQWKDVVYDAEHSLKLRMYRRPLTRPRSCR' A
#
# COMPACT_ATOMS: atom_id res chain seq x y z
N MET A 1 31.89 15.70 -1.34
CA MET A 1 31.42 16.97 -1.92
C MET A 1 30.08 16.69 -2.59
N ALA A 2 28.96 17.12 -2.00
CA ALA A 2 27.66 16.98 -2.65
C ALA A 2 27.52 18.13 -3.65
N MET A 3 27.41 17.80 -4.94
CA MET A 3 27.01 18.76 -5.98
C MET A 3 25.57 19.16 -5.71
N SER A 4 25.37 20.28 -5.00
CA SER A 4 24.08 20.97 -5.04
C SER A 4 24.02 21.66 -6.40
N SER A 5 23.57 20.92 -7.42
CA SER A 5 23.12 21.53 -8.66
C SER A 5 21.93 22.40 -8.32
N ASN A 6 22.02 23.70 -8.61
CA ASN A 6 20.96 24.68 -8.42
C ASN A 6 19.80 24.49 -9.42
N ALA A 7 19.58 23.25 -9.88
CA ALA A 7 18.55 22.86 -10.81
C ALA A 7 17.27 22.53 -10.03
N ALA A 8 16.11 22.86 -10.61
CA ALA A 8 14.84 22.50 -10.01
C ALA A 8 14.77 20.97 -9.77
N PRO A 9 14.24 20.51 -8.62
CA PRO A 9 14.03 19.09 -8.37
C PRO A 9 13.19 18.48 -9.49
N HIS A 10 13.65 17.35 -10.02
CA HIS A 10 12.95 16.61 -11.07
C HIS A 10 12.69 15.18 -10.61
N VAL A 11 11.69 14.54 -11.21
CA VAL A 11 11.32 13.16 -10.91
C VAL A 11 12.42 12.22 -11.42
N VAL A 12 12.98 11.43 -10.51
CA VAL A 12 13.97 10.39 -10.80
C VAL A 12 13.31 9.02 -10.86
N GLU A 13 12.32 8.76 -10.01
CA GLU A 13 11.52 7.53 -10.05
C GLU A 13 10.03 7.85 -9.91
N ASP A 14 9.21 7.18 -10.74
CA ASP A 14 7.75 7.20 -10.67
C ASP A 14 7.25 5.77 -10.41
N CYS A 15 6.70 5.55 -9.23
CA CYS A 15 6.13 4.27 -8.82
C CYS A 15 4.63 4.27 -9.13
N LEU A 16 4.29 3.97 -10.39
CA LEU A 16 2.90 3.77 -10.85
C LEU A 16 2.00 5.01 -10.60
N GLY A 17 2.57 6.22 -10.57
CA GLY A 17 1.85 7.45 -10.20
C GLY A 17 1.36 7.52 -8.74
N VAL A 18 1.72 6.53 -7.91
CA VAL A 18 1.38 6.49 -6.48
C VAL A 18 2.43 7.25 -5.66
N LEU A 19 3.68 7.14 -6.06
CA LEU A 19 4.82 7.76 -5.38
C LEU A 19 5.82 8.26 -6.42
N GLN A 20 6.33 9.46 -6.21
CA GLN A 20 7.42 10.04 -7.00
C GLN A 20 8.59 10.39 -6.10
N LEU A 21 9.79 9.98 -6.51
CA LEU A 21 11.05 10.36 -5.89
C LEU A 21 11.70 11.46 -6.72
N LEU A 22 12.00 12.58 -6.08
CA LEU A 22 12.72 13.69 -6.69
C LEU A 22 14.24 13.56 -6.47
N SER A 23 15.01 14.22 -7.34
CA SER A 23 16.49 14.18 -7.32
C SER A 23 17.13 14.73 -6.05
N ASP A 24 16.41 15.53 -5.27
CA ASP A 24 16.84 16.09 -3.98
C ASP A 24 16.52 15.17 -2.79
N GLY A 25 15.90 14.01 -3.04
CA GLY A 25 15.44 13.07 -2.01
C GLY A 25 14.03 13.35 -1.50
N THR A 26 13.34 14.38 -2.01
CA THR A 26 11.94 14.64 -1.69
C THR A 26 11.05 13.54 -2.25
N VAL A 27 10.10 13.06 -1.44
CA VAL A 27 9.13 12.03 -1.84
C VAL A 27 7.74 12.65 -1.91
N LEU A 28 7.15 12.64 -3.09
CA LEU A 28 5.74 12.99 -3.29
C LEU A 28 4.92 11.71 -3.24
N ARG A 29 3.96 11.64 -2.33
CA ARG A 29 3.01 10.51 -2.23
C ARG A 29 1.62 11.00 -2.57
N SER A 30 0.92 10.29 -3.45
CA SER A 30 -0.49 10.56 -3.69
C SER A 30 -1.32 10.02 -2.51
N ASP A 31 -2.45 10.67 -2.25
CA ASP A 31 -3.42 10.22 -1.25
C ASP A 31 -4.21 8.97 -1.71
N PHE A 32 -3.86 8.41 -2.87
CA PHE A 32 -4.55 7.26 -3.43
C PHE A 32 -4.26 6.00 -2.59
N PRO A 33 -5.27 5.18 -2.25
CA PRO A 33 -5.03 3.94 -1.54
C PRO A 33 -4.16 3.01 -2.39
N VAL A 34 -2.94 2.75 -1.92
CA VAL A 34 -1.97 1.86 -2.58
C VAL A 34 -2.49 0.43 -2.71
N LEU A 35 -3.42 0.04 -1.83
CA LEU A 35 -4.03 -1.26 -1.83
C LEU A 35 -5.44 -1.19 -2.42
N PRO A 36 -5.86 -2.19 -3.21
CA PRO A 36 -7.20 -2.23 -3.76
C PRO A 36 -8.25 -2.13 -2.64
N THR A 37 -9.26 -1.31 -2.90
CA THR A 37 -10.44 -1.12 -2.04
C THR A 37 -11.36 -2.34 -2.08
N GLU A 38 -11.34 -3.09 -3.18
CA GLU A 38 -12.18 -4.29 -3.38
C GLU A 38 -11.40 -5.60 -3.21
N ALA A 39 -12.14 -6.72 -3.18
CA ALA A 39 -11.57 -8.06 -3.06
C ALA A 39 -10.50 -8.30 -4.13
N PHE A 40 -9.40 -8.95 -3.75
CA PHE A 40 -8.35 -9.33 -4.70
C PHE A 40 -8.95 -10.34 -5.70
N PRO A 41 -9.14 -9.97 -6.99
CA PRO A 41 -9.80 -10.84 -7.96
C PRO A 41 -9.02 -12.14 -8.18
N ASP A 42 -7.71 -12.10 -7.97
CA ASP A 42 -6.81 -13.24 -8.17
C ASP A 42 -6.76 -14.21 -6.99
N VAL A 43 -7.34 -13.88 -5.83
CA VAL A 43 -7.27 -14.72 -4.62
C VAL A 43 -8.67 -14.98 -4.05
N PRO A 44 -9.44 -15.90 -4.67
CA PRO A 44 -10.82 -16.14 -4.29
C PRO A 44 -10.94 -16.64 -2.84
N GLY A 45 -11.84 -16.01 -2.08
CA GLY A 45 -12.27 -16.47 -0.76
C GLY A 45 -11.54 -15.85 0.44
N ILE A 46 -10.43 -15.12 0.24
CA ILE A 46 -9.81 -14.37 1.33
C ILE A 46 -10.70 -13.18 1.70
N GLN A 47 -11.15 -13.16 2.95
CA GLN A 47 -11.86 -12.02 3.52
C GLN A 47 -10.84 -11.08 4.15
N TRP A 48 -11.05 -9.78 4.00
CA TRP A 48 -10.22 -8.79 4.69
C TRP A 48 -11.06 -7.61 5.17
N LYS A 49 -10.52 -6.89 6.16
CA LYS A 49 -11.08 -5.62 6.64
C LYS A 49 -9.96 -4.72 7.15
N ASP A 50 -10.16 -3.42 7.02
CA ASP A 50 -9.30 -2.42 7.64
C ASP A 50 -9.85 -2.00 9.00
N VAL A 51 -8.96 -1.85 9.98
CA VAL A 51 -9.29 -1.38 11.33
C VAL A 51 -8.28 -0.33 11.77
N VAL A 52 -8.74 0.68 12.51
CA VAL A 52 -7.85 1.65 13.16
C VAL A 52 -7.20 0.97 14.35
N TYR A 53 -5.88 0.99 14.41
CA TYR A 53 -5.12 0.46 15.53
C TYR A 53 -4.75 1.57 16.51
N ASP A 54 -4.26 2.69 15.98
CA ASP A 54 -3.91 3.86 16.75
C ASP A 54 -4.27 5.12 15.97
N ALA A 55 -5.25 5.89 16.46
CA ALA A 55 -5.71 7.10 15.81
C ALA A 55 -4.75 8.28 15.97
N GLU A 56 -4.01 8.35 17.09
CA GLU A 56 -3.06 9.44 17.35
C GLU A 56 -1.90 9.39 16.37
N HIS A 57 -1.43 8.18 16.07
CA HIS A 57 -0.36 7.94 15.10
C HIS A 57 -0.86 7.63 13.68
N SER A 58 -2.18 7.73 13.44
CA SER A 58 -2.81 7.39 12.15
C SER A 58 -2.48 5.98 11.65
N LEU A 59 -2.30 5.01 12.56
CA LEU A 59 -1.99 3.62 12.23
C LEU A 59 -3.26 2.81 11.98
N LYS A 60 -3.28 2.14 10.84
CA LYS A 60 -4.37 1.24 10.42
C LYS A 60 -3.79 -0.13 10.11
N LEU A 61 -4.56 -1.17 10.41
CA LEU A 61 -4.23 -2.56 10.12
C LEU A 61 -5.21 -3.12 9.10
N ARG A 62 -4.69 -3.93 8.17
CA ARG A 62 -5.52 -4.77 7.30
C ARG A 62 -5.50 -6.20 7.83
N MET A 63 -6.63 -6.65 8.36
CA MET A 63 -6.79 -8.01 8.87
C MET A 63 -7.23 -8.95 7.75
N TYR A 64 -6.53 -10.06 7.59
CA TYR A 64 -6.86 -11.10 6.61
C TYR A 64 -7.38 -12.34 7.31
N ARG A 65 -8.48 -12.89 6.78
CA ARG A 65 -9.08 -14.14 7.24
C ARG A 65 -9.22 -15.08 6.05
N ARG A 66 -8.62 -16.25 6.16
CA ARG A 66 -8.87 -17.35 5.21
C ARG A 66 -10.28 -17.91 5.42
N PRO A 67 -10.97 -18.32 4.35
CA PRO A 67 -12.25 -18.99 4.48
C PRO A 67 -12.01 -20.36 5.12
N LEU A 68 -12.92 -20.78 6.00
CA LEU A 68 -12.85 -22.12 6.58
C LEU A 68 -13.14 -23.13 5.48
N THR A 69 -12.12 -23.87 5.04
CA THR A 69 -12.31 -25.08 4.23
C THR A 69 -12.99 -26.11 5.13
N ARG A 70 -14.29 -26.41 4.90
CA ARG A 70 -14.96 -27.50 5.62
C ARG A 70 -14.14 -28.78 5.39
N PRO A 71 -13.75 -29.53 6.45
CA PRO A 71 -13.19 -30.85 6.24
C PRO A 71 -14.21 -31.69 5.50
N ARG A 72 -13.76 -32.41 4.46
CA ARG A 72 -14.59 -33.39 3.74
C ARG A 72 -15.17 -34.32 4.81
N SER A 73 -16.49 -34.34 4.96
CA SER A 73 -17.14 -35.30 5.85
C SER A 73 -16.71 -36.70 5.41
N CYS A 74 -16.08 -37.47 6.31
CA CYS A 74 -15.89 -38.90 6.09
C CYS A 74 -17.27 -39.51 5.85
N ARG A 75 -17.51 -39.95 4.61
CA ARG A 75 -18.61 -40.82 4.25
C ARG A 75 -18.09 -42.25 4.29
#